data_AF-A0A432I056-F1
#
_entry.id   AF-A0A432I056-F1
#
_cell.length_a   1.000
_cell.length_b   1.000
_cell.length_c   1.000
_cell.angle_alpha   90.00
_cell.angle_beta   90.00
_cell.angle_gamma   90.00
#
_symmetry.space_group_name_H-M   'P 1'
#
loop_
_entity.id
_entity.type
_entity.pdbx_description
1 polymer ?
#
loop_
_entity_poly.entity_id
_entity_poly.type
_entity_poly.pdbx_seq_one_letter_code
_entity_poly.pdbx_strand_id
1 'polypeptide(L)'
;ALDGRDFAGSCDAGFSCAYTNTISWRTPTTPLPMENNPRVVFERLFGDSGSTDPAVRLARLKEDRSILDSVTEKVADLQQGIGPEDRHKIGQYLDAVRDVERRIQKAEEQSARELPLVQQPAGIPATFEEHMRLMFDLQLLAYQTDLTRVASFMVGREISGRTYNQIGIPDAHHPLSHHLDDPVKIGIMSKINTYHVVLFAEFVEKMRSTPDGDGSLLDHSLLLYGAGMSNSNAHAPINLPIMLVGGAGGGLEGGRHITYPEDTPMANLLMAIMDALGVPMDQVGDSNGMLDVLSIA
;
A
#
# COMPACT_ATOMS: atom_id res chain seq x y z
N ALA A 1 -10.70 13.88 9.23
CA ALA A 1 -9.43 13.34 8.69
C ALA A 1 -9.69 12.75 7.31
N LEU A 2 -8.73 12.81 6.39
CA LEU A 2 -8.80 12.07 5.11
C LEU A 2 -9.01 10.60 5.43
N ASP A 3 -10.17 10.02 5.13
CA ASP A 3 -10.48 8.59 5.34
C ASP A 3 -10.12 8.08 6.75
N GLY A 4 -10.64 8.74 7.81
CA GLY A 4 -10.39 8.41 9.22
C GLY A 4 -10.70 6.94 9.56
N ARG A 5 -10.08 6.41 10.64
CA ARG A 5 -10.21 5.01 11.07
C ARG A 5 -11.65 4.60 11.45
N ASP A 6 -12.54 5.57 11.62
CA ASP A 6 -13.89 5.41 12.16
C ASP A 6 -14.95 5.11 11.10
N PHE A 7 -14.82 3.99 10.38
CA PHE A 7 -15.97 3.38 9.69
C PHE A 7 -16.33 2.06 10.37
N ALA A 8 -17.07 2.17 11.47
CA ALA A 8 -17.85 1.07 12.04
C ALA A 8 -19.32 1.29 11.62
N GLY A 9 -19.86 0.44 10.72
CA GLY A 9 -21.20 0.60 10.17
C GLY A 9 -21.50 -0.26 8.94
N SER A 10 -22.58 0.02 8.21
CA SER A 10 -22.93 -0.69 6.97
C SER A 10 -21.98 -0.28 5.84
N CYS A 11 -20.88 -0.99 5.69
CA CYS A 11 -19.85 -0.71 4.69
C CYS A 11 -20.17 -1.30 3.30
N ASP A 12 -20.95 -2.38 3.25
CA ASP A 12 -21.71 -2.89 2.11
C ASP A 12 -22.72 -3.94 2.62
N ALA A 13 -23.81 -4.21 1.89
CA ALA A 13 -24.85 -5.14 2.35
C ALA A 13 -24.32 -6.58 2.44
N GLY A 14 -24.06 -7.06 3.66
CA GLY A 14 -23.64 -8.45 3.93
C GLY A 14 -22.13 -8.67 4.05
N PHE A 15 -21.30 -7.64 3.87
CA PHE A 15 -19.84 -7.74 4.01
C PHE A 15 -19.31 -6.96 5.21
N SER A 16 -18.20 -7.44 5.78
CA SER A 16 -17.50 -6.77 6.88
C SER A 16 -16.89 -5.45 6.42
N CYS A 17 -16.93 -4.42 7.29
CA CYS A 17 -16.19 -3.17 7.08
C CYS A 17 -14.68 -3.34 6.89
N ALA A 18 -14.12 -4.51 7.23
CA ALA A 18 -12.74 -4.82 6.90
C ALA A 18 -12.45 -4.67 5.41
N TYR A 19 -13.39 -5.07 4.52
CA TYR A 19 -13.19 -5.04 3.07
C TYR A 19 -13.17 -3.63 2.48
N THR A 20 -13.79 -2.65 3.14
CA THR A 20 -13.73 -1.24 2.74
C THR A 20 -12.52 -0.52 3.33
N ASN A 21 -11.96 -1.05 4.41
CA ASN A 21 -10.91 -0.42 5.20
C ASN A 21 -9.52 -1.03 5.01
N THR A 22 -9.36 -2.08 4.20
CA THR A 22 -8.04 -2.59 3.80
C THR A 22 -8.10 -3.45 2.53
N ILE A 23 -7.00 -3.43 1.79
CA ILE A 23 -6.71 -4.35 0.67
C ILE A 23 -5.64 -5.39 1.03
N SER A 24 -5.17 -5.39 2.29
CA SER A 24 -4.05 -6.22 2.72
C SER A 24 -4.45 -7.09 3.90
N TRP A 25 -4.10 -8.37 3.83
CA TRP A 25 -4.52 -9.39 4.78
C TRP A 25 -3.32 -10.27 5.17
N ARG A 26 -3.14 -10.51 6.47
CA ARG A 26 -2.09 -11.39 6.99
C ARG A 26 -2.44 -12.86 6.78
N THR A 27 -3.73 -13.18 6.92
CA THR A 27 -4.32 -14.50 6.73
C THR A 27 -5.66 -14.31 6.02
N PRO A 28 -6.33 -15.38 5.55
CA PRO A 28 -7.65 -15.27 4.93
C PRO A 28 -8.72 -14.56 5.79
N THR A 29 -8.50 -14.44 7.10
CA THR A 29 -9.47 -13.85 8.05
C THR A 29 -8.88 -12.75 8.92
N THR A 30 -7.62 -12.35 8.72
CA THR A 30 -6.95 -11.32 9.53
C THR A 30 -6.56 -10.12 8.66
N PRO A 31 -7.34 -9.02 8.69
CA PRO A 31 -7.03 -7.83 7.92
C PRO A 31 -5.81 -7.10 8.53
N LEU A 32 -4.97 -6.52 7.67
CA LEU A 32 -3.92 -5.60 8.08
C LEU A 32 -4.48 -4.17 8.06
N PRO A 33 -4.39 -3.41 9.16
CA PRO A 33 -4.90 -2.05 9.19
C PRO A 33 -4.09 -1.14 8.27
N MET A 34 -4.79 -0.34 7.47
CA MET A 34 -4.15 0.71 6.67
C MET A 34 -3.75 1.88 7.56
N GLU A 35 -2.67 2.57 7.16
CA GLU A 35 -2.24 3.82 7.77
C GLU A 35 -2.33 4.95 6.75
N ASN A 36 -3.12 5.96 7.07
CA ASN A 36 -3.36 7.12 6.22
C ASN A 36 -2.66 8.37 6.75
N ASN A 37 -2.07 8.35 7.95
CA ASN A 37 -1.33 9.47 8.51
C ASN A 37 0.15 9.37 8.12
N PRO A 38 0.65 10.26 7.24
CA PRO A 38 2.05 10.22 6.80
C PRO A 38 3.07 10.33 7.94
N ARG A 39 2.73 11.02 9.04
CA ARG A 39 3.57 11.07 10.24
C ARG A 39 3.78 9.67 10.83
N VAL A 40 2.69 8.92 11.01
CA VAL A 40 2.73 7.58 11.59
C VAL A 40 3.45 6.60 10.65
N VAL A 41 3.29 6.76 9.33
CA VAL A 41 4.04 5.99 8.33
C VAL A 41 5.54 6.30 8.43
N PHE A 42 5.91 7.57 8.50
CA PHE A 42 7.30 8.00 8.66
C PHE A 42 7.92 7.42 9.93
N GLU A 43 7.24 7.55 11.07
CA GLU A 43 7.69 6.97 12.35
C GLU A 43 7.84 5.46 12.27
N ARG A 44 6.93 4.78 11.55
CA ARG A 44 7.00 3.33 11.36
C ARG A 44 8.20 2.89 10.52
N LEU A 45 8.57 3.67 9.50
CA LEU A 45 9.66 3.39 8.57
C LEU A 45 11.03 3.77 9.16
N PHE A 46 11.13 4.95 9.77
CA PHE A 46 12.40 5.57 10.15
C PHE A 46 12.61 5.67 11.67
N GLY A 47 11.59 5.41 12.48
CA GLY A 47 11.57 5.61 13.92
C GLY A 47 11.03 6.99 14.32
N ASP A 48 10.76 7.19 15.61
CA ASP A 48 10.30 8.46 16.18
C ASP A 48 11.45 9.43 16.50
N SER A 49 12.49 9.42 15.66
CA SER A 49 13.62 10.36 15.75
C SER A 49 13.25 11.76 15.25
N GLY A 50 12.10 11.92 14.59
CA GLY A 50 11.68 13.15 13.93
C GLY A 50 12.46 13.50 12.64
N SER A 51 13.49 12.71 12.32
CA SER A 51 14.42 12.95 11.20
C SER A 51 15.09 11.65 10.76
N THR A 52 15.48 11.57 9.48
CA THR A 52 16.33 10.49 8.93
C THR A 52 17.83 10.68 9.21
N ASP A 53 18.21 11.63 10.08
CA ASP A 53 19.60 11.85 10.52
C ASP A 53 20.20 10.57 11.14
N PRO A 54 21.36 10.08 10.64
CA PRO A 54 21.97 8.83 11.10
C PRO A 54 22.29 8.81 12.59
N ALA A 55 22.76 9.92 13.17
CA ALA A 55 23.16 9.98 14.58
C ALA A 55 21.93 9.90 15.50
N VAL A 56 20.86 10.61 15.14
CA VAL A 56 19.60 10.59 15.90
C VAL A 56 18.95 9.20 15.81
N ARG A 57 18.96 8.60 14.62
CA ARG A 57 18.39 7.27 14.38
C ARG A 57 19.12 6.18 15.16
N LEU A 58 20.46 6.18 15.12
CA LEU A 58 21.27 5.20 15.84
C LEU A 58 21.08 5.29 17.35
N ALA A 59 20.96 6.50 17.90
CA ALA A 59 20.69 6.69 19.32
C ALA A 59 19.35 6.07 19.74
N ARG A 60 18.29 6.27 18.96
CA ARG A 60 16.96 5.71 19.24
C ARG A 60 16.88 4.19 19.06
N LEU A 61 17.48 3.64 18.00
CA LEU A 61 17.51 2.19 17.80
C LEU A 61 18.11 1.44 19.02
N LYS A 62 19.15 2.01 19.65
CA LYS A 62 19.75 1.45 20.87
C LYS A 62 18.80 1.48 22.07
N GLU A 63 18.00 2.54 22.20
CA GLU A 63 17.02 2.69 23.26
C GLU A 63 15.84 1.73 23.07
N ASP A 64 15.30 1.65 21.86
CA ASP A 64 14.18 0.76 21.52
C ASP A 64 14.55 -0.71 21.76
N ARG A 65 15.77 -1.12 21.41
CA ARG A 65 16.27 -2.47 21.68
C ARG A 65 16.29 -2.79 23.18
N SER A 66 16.79 -1.88 24.00
CA SER A 66 16.82 -2.05 25.45
C SER A 66 15.40 -2.20 26.04
N ILE A 67 14.44 -1.44 25.51
CA ILE A 67 13.02 -1.55 25.91
C ILE A 67 12.44 -2.91 25.50
N LEU A 68 12.68 -3.34 24.27
CA LEU A 68 12.16 -4.62 23.75
C LEU A 68 12.73 -5.81 24.51
N ASP A 69 14.04 -5.82 24.79
CA ASP A 69 14.69 -6.86 25.61
C ASP A 69 13.98 -6.97 26.98
N SER A 70 13.70 -5.83 27.63
CA SER A 70 12.98 -5.77 28.90
C SER A 70 11.52 -6.26 28.82
N VAL A 71 10.82 -5.99 27.72
CA VAL A 71 9.44 -6.42 27.51
C VAL A 71 9.39 -7.92 27.22
N THR A 72 10.28 -8.44 26.36
CA THR A 72 10.32 -9.85 25.97
C THR A 72 10.58 -10.76 27.16
N GLU A 73 11.51 -10.39 28.04
CA GLU A 73 11.75 -11.12 29.31
C GLU A 73 10.47 -11.18 30.17
N LYS A 74 9.80 -10.04 30.38
CA LYS A 74 8.57 -9.97 31.20
C LYS A 74 7.40 -10.73 30.60
N VAL A 75 7.27 -10.76 29.27
CA VAL A 75 6.21 -11.51 28.61
C VAL A 75 6.46 -13.01 28.72
N ALA A 76 7.72 -13.46 28.62
CA ALA A 76 8.08 -14.87 28.82
C ALA A 76 7.69 -15.37 30.22
N ASP A 77 7.94 -14.55 31.25
CA ASP A 77 7.50 -14.83 32.63
C ASP A 77 5.97 -14.88 32.75
N LEU A 78 5.27 -13.90 32.15
CA LEU A 78 3.80 -13.83 32.18
C LEU A 78 3.17 -15.06 31.52
N GLN A 79 3.72 -15.54 30.40
CA GLN A 79 3.20 -16.72 29.68
C GLN A 79 3.17 -17.99 30.53
N GLN A 80 4.06 -18.11 31.52
CA GLN A 80 4.10 -19.24 32.43
C GLN A 80 2.90 -19.26 33.39
N GLY A 81 2.35 -18.09 33.74
CA GLY A 81 1.29 -17.92 34.73
C GLY A 81 -0.14 -17.80 34.19
N ILE A 82 -0.33 -17.65 32.87
CA ILE A 82 -1.64 -17.40 32.25
C ILE A 82 -2.24 -18.63 31.53
N GLY A 83 -3.56 -18.66 31.46
CA GLY A 83 -4.33 -19.74 30.81
C GLY A 83 -4.31 -19.67 29.26
N PRO A 84 -4.83 -20.71 28.58
CA PRO A 84 -4.73 -20.86 27.12
C PRO A 84 -5.34 -19.71 26.30
N GLU A 85 -6.48 -19.15 26.73
CA GLU A 85 -7.12 -18.03 26.00
C GLU A 85 -6.29 -16.74 26.07
N ASP A 86 -5.74 -16.43 27.24
CA ASP A 86 -4.88 -15.25 27.41
C ASP A 86 -3.57 -15.40 26.65
N ARG A 87 -3.03 -16.63 26.56
CA ARG A 87 -1.86 -16.91 25.71
C ARG A 87 -2.10 -16.58 24.26
N HIS A 88 -3.31 -16.76 23.74
CA HIS A 88 -3.63 -16.39 22.37
C HIS A 88 -3.56 -14.87 22.15
N LYS A 89 -4.12 -14.07 23.08
CA LYS A 89 -4.04 -12.60 23.04
C LYS A 89 -2.61 -12.10 23.19
N ILE A 90 -1.85 -12.67 24.12
CA ILE A 90 -0.43 -12.35 24.31
C ILE A 90 0.40 -12.75 23.08
N GLY A 91 0.04 -13.84 22.40
CA GLY A 91 0.65 -14.23 21.12
C GLY A 91 0.52 -13.14 20.06
N GLN A 92 -0.66 -12.54 19.91
CA GLN A 92 -0.87 -11.41 18.99
C GLN A 92 -0.01 -10.19 19.35
N TYR A 93 0.17 -9.92 20.65
CA TYR A 93 1.07 -8.86 21.12
C TYR A 93 2.54 -9.17 20.80
N LEU A 94 2.98 -10.41 21.03
CA LEU A 94 4.33 -10.86 20.70
C LEU A 94 4.62 -10.81 19.20
N ASP A 95 3.63 -11.07 18.36
CA ASP A 95 3.78 -10.89 16.92
C ASP A 95 4.03 -9.41 16.55
N ALA A 96 3.35 -8.47 17.23
CA ALA A 96 3.62 -7.04 17.06
C ALA A 96 5.01 -6.64 17.56
N VAL A 97 5.49 -7.22 18.68
CA VAL A 97 6.87 -7.03 19.19
C VAL A 97 7.90 -7.51 18.16
N ARG A 98 7.72 -8.72 17.61
CA ARG A 98 8.60 -9.27 16.56
C ARG A 98 8.59 -8.43 15.28
N ASP A 99 7.46 -7.80 14.95
CA ASP A 99 7.39 -6.85 13.83
C ASP A 99 8.20 -5.57 14.11
N VAL A 100 8.35 -5.14 15.37
CA VAL A 100 9.27 -4.05 15.76
C VAL A 100 10.72 -4.52 15.67
N GLU A 101 11.05 -5.66 16.25
CA GLU A 101 12.42 -6.23 16.24
C GLU A 101 12.96 -6.39 14.81
N ARG A 102 12.15 -6.95 13.90
CA ARG A 102 12.53 -7.09 12.48
C ARG A 102 12.81 -5.75 11.80
N ARG A 103 12.11 -4.67 12.19
CA ARG A 103 12.36 -3.33 11.66
C ARG A 103 13.65 -2.74 12.20
N ILE A 104 13.93 -2.92 13.49
CA ILE A 104 15.20 -2.51 14.10
C ILE A 104 16.36 -3.26 13.43
N GLN A 105 16.24 -4.57 13.23
CA GLN A 105 17.25 -5.37 12.57
C GLN A 105 17.53 -4.87 11.14
N LYS A 106 16.50 -4.67 10.31
CA LYS A 106 16.66 -4.09 8.97
C LYS A 106 17.31 -2.71 9.00
N ALA A 107 16.91 -1.88 9.96
CA ALA A 107 17.50 -0.56 10.15
C ALA A 107 18.99 -0.64 10.51
N GLU A 108 19.40 -1.59 11.36
CA GLU A 108 20.82 -1.83 11.70
C GLU A 108 21.61 -2.34 10.48
N GLU A 109 21.07 -3.30 9.72
CA GLU A 109 21.68 -3.80 8.49
C GLU A 109 21.92 -2.69 7.45
N GLN A 110 21.10 -1.64 7.50
CA GLN A 110 21.14 -0.50 6.58
C GLN A 110 21.78 0.75 7.19
N SER A 111 22.39 0.68 8.38
CA SER A 111 22.88 1.85 9.09
C SER A 111 24.00 2.61 8.35
N ALA A 112 24.68 1.96 7.41
CA ALA A 112 25.74 2.54 6.60
C ALA A 112 25.23 3.21 5.31
N ARG A 113 23.95 3.06 4.95
CA ARG A 113 23.35 3.73 3.79
C ARG A 113 23.10 5.21 4.13
N GLU A 114 23.53 6.09 3.25
CA GLU A 114 23.14 7.49 3.32
C GLU A 114 21.65 7.62 2.97
N LEU A 115 20.86 8.09 3.94
CA LEU A 115 19.46 8.42 3.72
C LEU A 115 19.36 9.88 3.28
N PRO A 116 18.48 10.23 2.34
CA PRO A 116 18.17 11.64 2.11
C PRO A 116 17.62 12.23 3.41
N LEU A 117 18.06 13.45 3.75
CA LEU A 117 17.56 14.18 4.91
C LEU A 117 16.11 14.58 4.67
N VAL A 118 15.20 13.91 5.38
CA VAL A 118 13.77 14.14 5.30
C VAL A 118 13.27 14.40 6.71
N GLN A 119 12.55 15.52 6.86
CA GLN A 119 11.89 15.84 8.12
C GLN A 119 10.58 15.07 8.25
N GLN A 120 10.28 14.65 9.48
CA GLN A 120 9.02 14.00 9.79
C GLN A 120 7.83 14.90 9.38
N PRO A 121 6.83 14.36 8.69
CA PRO A 121 5.65 15.12 8.32
C PRO A 121 4.84 15.57 9.54
N ALA A 122 4.19 16.72 9.44
CA ALA A 122 3.33 17.24 10.50
C ALA A 122 2.12 16.34 10.79
N GLY A 123 1.64 15.59 9.80
CA GLY A 123 0.47 14.73 9.89
C GLY A 123 -0.22 14.60 8.54
N ILE A 124 -1.55 14.49 8.56
CA ILE A 124 -2.39 14.45 7.36
C ILE A 124 -2.50 15.86 6.74
N PRO A 125 -2.06 16.07 5.48
CA PRO A 125 -2.19 17.37 4.79
C PRO A 125 -3.65 17.78 4.54
N ALA A 126 -3.85 19.06 4.18
CA ALA A 126 -5.16 19.63 3.93
C ALA A 126 -5.77 19.15 2.61
N THR A 127 -4.93 19.01 1.57
CA THR A 127 -5.37 18.61 0.24
C THR A 127 -5.09 17.14 -0.02
N PHE A 128 -5.92 16.53 -0.88
CA PHE A 128 -5.69 15.17 -1.36
C PHE A 128 -4.37 15.06 -2.13
N GLU A 129 -4.01 16.10 -2.90
CA GLU A 129 -2.78 16.15 -3.67
C GLU A 129 -1.53 15.99 -2.81
N GLU A 130 -1.42 16.82 -1.78
CA GLU A 130 -0.28 16.82 -0.86
C GLU A 130 -0.23 15.50 -0.09
N HIS A 131 -1.38 14.96 0.30
CA HIS A 131 -1.45 13.66 0.97
C HIS A 131 -0.94 12.53 0.07
N MET A 132 -1.43 12.43 -1.17
CA MET A 132 -0.99 11.44 -2.15
C MET A 132 0.50 11.55 -2.44
N ARG A 133 0.99 12.77 -2.75
CA ARG A 133 2.41 13.02 -3.01
C ARG A 133 3.28 12.61 -1.84
N LEU A 134 2.88 12.97 -0.62
CA LEU A 134 3.63 12.63 0.58
C LEU A 134 3.65 11.12 0.85
N MET A 135 2.53 10.42 0.65
CA MET A 135 2.48 8.96 0.76
C MET A 135 3.30 8.26 -0.32
N PHE A 136 3.35 8.81 -1.54
CA PHE A 136 4.24 8.32 -2.60
C PHE A 136 5.72 8.60 -2.31
N ASP A 137 6.05 9.76 -1.75
CA ASP A 137 7.42 10.09 -1.33
C ASP A 137 7.90 9.14 -0.23
N LEU A 138 7.04 8.80 0.72
CA LEU A 138 7.38 7.81 1.76
C LEU A 138 7.59 6.40 1.17
N GLN A 139 6.81 5.99 0.17
CA GLN A 139 7.01 4.72 -0.54
C GLN A 139 8.34 4.73 -1.31
N LEU A 140 8.62 5.80 -2.06
CA LEU A 140 9.87 5.98 -2.78
C LEU A 140 11.07 5.87 -1.83
N LEU A 141 11.03 6.59 -0.70
CA LEU A 141 12.07 6.55 0.32
C LEU A 141 12.21 5.14 0.90
N ALA A 142 11.11 4.45 1.19
CA ALA A 142 11.16 3.08 1.70
C ALA A 142 11.84 2.12 0.73
N TYR A 143 11.66 2.30 -0.59
CA TYR A 143 12.35 1.52 -1.63
C TYR A 143 13.82 1.93 -1.79
N GLN A 144 14.12 3.23 -1.90
CA GLN A 144 15.49 3.77 -1.98
C GLN A 144 16.38 3.28 -0.84
N THR A 145 15.78 3.20 0.35
CA THR A 145 16.47 2.83 1.58
C THR A 145 16.36 1.34 1.89
N ASP A 146 15.63 0.59 1.03
CA ASP A 146 15.44 -0.86 1.10
C ASP A 146 14.75 -1.36 2.37
N LEU A 147 13.95 -0.50 3.01
CA LEU A 147 13.22 -0.87 4.23
C LEU A 147 12.13 -1.92 3.95
N THR A 148 11.53 -1.87 2.75
CA THR A 148 10.55 -2.84 2.30
C THR A 148 10.71 -3.18 0.81
N ARG A 149 10.31 -4.39 0.44
CA ARG A 149 10.22 -4.84 -0.95
C ARG A 149 8.80 -4.71 -1.53
N VAL A 150 7.78 -4.64 -0.66
CA VAL A 150 6.37 -4.65 -1.06
C VAL A 150 5.63 -3.55 -0.31
N ALA A 151 4.72 -2.86 -1.01
CA ALA A 151 3.78 -1.91 -0.42
C ALA A 151 2.40 -2.08 -1.09
N SER A 152 1.35 -1.83 -0.32
CA SER A 152 -0.03 -1.76 -0.80
C SER A 152 -0.56 -0.37 -0.45
N PHE A 153 -1.06 0.37 -1.43
CA PHE A 153 -1.55 1.72 -1.22
C PHE A 153 -2.96 1.89 -1.77
N MET A 154 -3.91 2.14 -0.89
CA MET A 154 -5.27 2.48 -1.26
C MET A 154 -5.37 3.99 -1.44
N VAL A 155 -5.61 4.43 -2.69
CA VAL A 155 -5.75 5.85 -3.06
C VAL A 155 -6.89 6.53 -2.29
N GLY A 156 -7.95 5.79 -2.02
CA GLY A 156 -9.08 6.21 -1.21
C GLY A 156 -10.09 5.08 -1.07
N ARG A 157 -11.01 5.18 -0.11
CA ARG A 157 -12.06 4.19 0.06
C ARG A 157 -13.13 4.36 -1.03
N GLU A 158 -13.69 3.26 -1.50
CA GLU A 158 -14.74 3.24 -2.54
C GLU A 158 -16.03 4.02 -2.15
N ILE A 159 -16.31 4.13 -0.84
CA ILE A 159 -17.46 4.89 -0.29
C ILE A 159 -17.08 6.31 0.15
N SER A 160 -15.90 6.81 -0.25
CA SER A 160 -15.42 8.11 0.23
C SER A 160 -16.32 9.25 -0.27
N GLY A 161 -16.88 10.02 0.67
CA GLY A 161 -17.60 11.27 0.39
C GLY A 161 -16.69 12.46 0.08
N ARG A 162 -15.41 12.21 -0.21
CA ARG A 162 -14.40 13.23 -0.49
C ARG A 162 -14.81 14.12 -1.65
N THR A 163 -14.48 15.40 -1.54
CA THR A 163 -14.57 16.37 -2.63
C THR A 163 -13.17 16.68 -3.17
N TYR A 164 -13.09 17.18 -4.40
CA TYR A 164 -11.85 17.52 -5.09
C TYR A 164 -11.85 19.01 -5.49
N ASN A 165 -12.03 19.87 -4.49
CA ASN A 165 -12.11 21.33 -4.66
C ASN A 165 -10.88 21.91 -5.39
N GLN A 166 -9.70 21.33 -5.20
CA GLN A 166 -8.46 21.77 -5.84
C GLN A 166 -8.47 21.65 -7.38
N ILE A 167 -9.34 20.80 -7.93
CA ILE A 167 -9.60 20.72 -9.38
C ILE A 167 -11.01 21.21 -9.74
N GLY A 168 -11.67 21.94 -8.83
CA GLY A 168 -12.98 22.56 -9.05
C GLY A 168 -14.17 21.60 -8.99
N ILE A 169 -14.09 20.52 -8.21
CA ILE A 169 -15.17 19.54 -8.04
C ILE A 169 -15.60 19.51 -6.56
N PRO A 170 -16.65 20.25 -6.19
CA PRO A 170 -17.15 20.32 -4.81
C PRO A 170 -18.08 19.16 -4.45
N ASP A 171 -18.54 18.39 -5.43
CA ASP A 171 -19.40 17.23 -5.23
C ASP A 171 -18.66 16.08 -4.53
N ALA A 172 -19.41 15.29 -3.75
CA ALA A 172 -18.89 14.10 -3.09
C ALA A 172 -18.62 12.99 -4.11
N HIS A 173 -17.43 12.39 -4.05
CA HIS A 173 -16.94 11.41 -5.03
C HIS A 173 -17.83 10.17 -5.13
N HIS A 174 -18.15 9.53 -4.01
CA HIS A 174 -18.97 8.31 -4.05
C HIS A 174 -20.37 8.55 -4.69
N PRO A 175 -21.17 9.54 -4.29
CA PRO A 175 -22.45 9.82 -4.97
C PRO A 175 -22.34 10.11 -6.48
N LEU A 176 -21.23 10.68 -6.95
CA LEU A 176 -21.00 10.90 -8.39
C LEU A 176 -20.84 9.60 -9.17
N SER A 177 -20.41 8.53 -8.51
CA SER A 177 -20.18 7.22 -9.14
C SER A 177 -21.50 6.56 -9.57
N HIS A 178 -22.61 6.86 -8.89
CA HIS A 178 -23.97 6.53 -9.31
C HIS A 178 -24.48 7.53 -10.37
N HIS A 179 -23.82 7.51 -11.54
CA HIS A 179 -23.96 8.52 -12.56
C HIS A 179 -25.28 8.42 -13.37
N LEU A 180 -26.01 7.29 -13.33
CA LEU A 180 -27.26 7.08 -14.10
C LEU A 180 -27.12 7.39 -15.60
N ASP A 181 -25.96 7.04 -16.16
CA ASP A 181 -25.57 7.38 -17.54
C ASP A 181 -25.64 8.88 -17.90
N ASP A 182 -25.62 9.76 -16.90
CA ASP A 182 -25.56 11.21 -17.10
C ASP A 182 -24.15 11.60 -17.62
N PRO A 183 -24.04 12.15 -18.85
CA PRO A 183 -22.74 12.51 -19.44
C PRO A 183 -21.99 13.57 -18.63
N VAL A 184 -22.70 14.43 -17.90
CA VAL A 184 -22.07 15.46 -17.05
C VAL A 184 -21.36 14.79 -15.87
N LYS A 185 -22.05 13.88 -15.16
CA LYS A 185 -21.46 13.14 -14.03
C LYS A 185 -20.30 12.25 -14.48
N ILE A 186 -20.44 11.58 -15.63
CA ILE A 186 -19.36 10.79 -16.23
C ILE A 186 -18.14 11.66 -16.53
N GLY A 187 -18.33 12.86 -17.08
CA GLY A 187 -17.26 13.82 -17.33
C GLY A 187 -16.53 14.26 -16.05
N ILE A 188 -17.29 14.52 -14.98
CA ILE A 188 -16.73 14.86 -13.66
C ILE A 188 -15.91 13.69 -13.10
N MET A 189 -16.46 12.47 -13.14
CA MET A 189 -15.76 11.25 -12.68
C MET A 189 -14.47 11.02 -13.47
N SER A 190 -14.51 11.20 -14.79
CA SER A 190 -13.34 11.10 -15.66
C SER A 190 -12.25 12.10 -15.28
N LYS A 191 -12.64 13.31 -14.87
CA LYS A 191 -11.71 14.34 -14.39
C LYS A 191 -11.05 13.96 -13.06
N ILE A 192 -11.80 13.36 -12.12
CA ILE A 192 -11.25 12.81 -10.87
C ILE A 192 -10.26 11.66 -11.16
N ASN A 193 -10.66 10.70 -11.99
CA ASN A 193 -9.80 9.58 -12.36
C ASN A 193 -8.52 10.03 -13.07
N THR A 194 -8.63 10.97 -14.00
CA THR A 194 -7.46 11.58 -14.66
C THR A 194 -6.53 12.21 -13.63
N TYR A 195 -7.08 12.92 -12.65
CA TYR A 195 -6.31 13.55 -11.60
C TYR A 195 -5.55 12.54 -10.72
N HIS A 196 -6.18 11.41 -10.36
CA HIS A 196 -5.48 10.33 -9.66
C HIS A 196 -4.33 9.74 -10.47
N VAL A 197 -4.55 9.51 -11.77
CA VAL A 197 -3.53 8.96 -12.67
C VAL A 197 -2.38 9.94 -12.89
N VAL A 198 -2.64 11.26 -12.93
CA VAL A 198 -1.58 12.28 -13.00
C VAL A 198 -0.67 12.22 -11.77
N LEU A 199 -1.24 12.11 -10.56
CA LEU A 199 -0.43 12.00 -9.34
C LEU A 199 0.35 10.68 -9.27
N PHE A 200 -0.24 9.59 -9.78
CA PHE A 200 0.49 8.33 -9.92
C PHE A 200 1.63 8.42 -10.94
N ALA A 201 1.41 9.10 -12.08
CA ALA A 201 2.45 9.33 -13.08
C ALA A 201 3.62 10.16 -12.53
N GLU A 202 3.35 11.17 -11.68
CA GLU A 202 4.40 11.90 -10.96
C GLU A 202 5.25 10.96 -10.08
N PHE A 203 4.64 9.99 -9.40
CA PHE A 203 5.34 8.99 -8.61
C PHE A 203 6.19 8.05 -9.48
N VAL A 204 5.63 7.56 -10.59
CA VAL A 204 6.35 6.73 -11.58
C VAL A 204 7.57 7.47 -12.13
N GLU A 205 7.44 8.77 -12.43
CA GLU A 205 8.56 9.62 -12.87
C GLU A 205 9.65 9.74 -11.80
N LYS A 206 9.27 9.89 -10.52
CA LYS A 206 10.23 9.89 -9.41
C LYS A 206 10.96 8.55 -9.28
N MET A 207 10.27 7.43 -9.46
CA MET A 207 10.92 6.11 -9.47
C MET A 207 11.90 5.98 -10.64
N ARG A 208 11.53 6.45 -11.84
CA ARG A 208 12.41 6.42 -13.02
C ARG A 208 13.65 7.29 -12.86
N SER A 209 13.52 8.44 -12.21
CA SER A 209 14.63 9.38 -11.98
C SER A 209 15.49 9.04 -10.77
N THR A 210 15.12 8.02 -10.00
CA THR A 210 15.90 7.54 -8.86
C THR A 210 16.84 6.41 -9.29
N PRO A 211 18.17 6.57 -9.19
CA PRO A 211 19.12 5.50 -9.47
C PRO A 211 18.98 4.33 -8.49
N ASP A 212 19.10 3.12 -9.01
CA ASP A 212 19.18 1.88 -8.23
C ASP A 212 20.06 0.87 -8.96
N GLY A 213 21.29 0.66 -8.46
CA GLY A 213 22.25 -0.26 -9.08
C GLY A 213 22.61 0.10 -10.53
N ASP A 214 22.29 -0.81 -11.45
CA ASP A 214 22.50 -0.72 -12.89
C ASP A 214 21.35 -0.07 -13.68
N GLY A 215 20.30 0.38 -12.99
CA GLY A 215 19.15 1.05 -13.59
C GLY A 215 18.54 2.11 -12.67
N SER A 216 17.24 2.31 -12.83
CA SER A 216 16.41 3.10 -11.91
C SER A 216 15.56 2.21 -11.01
N LEU A 217 15.02 2.78 -9.93
CA LEU A 217 14.04 2.06 -9.11
C LEU A 217 12.85 1.55 -9.94
N LEU A 218 12.43 2.28 -10.97
CA LEU A 218 11.34 1.84 -11.84
C LEU A 218 11.72 0.60 -12.65
N ASP A 219 12.97 0.51 -13.13
CA ASP A 219 13.48 -0.65 -13.88
C ASP A 219 13.47 -1.92 -13.01
N HIS A 220 13.72 -1.78 -11.72
CA HIS A 220 13.75 -2.88 -10.74
C HIS A 220 12.44 -3.10 -9.98
N SER A 221 11.37 -2.39 -10.34
CA SER A 221 10.07 -2.50 -9.67
C SER A 221 8.97 -2.98 -10.61
N LEU A 222 7.90 -3.50 -10.01
CA LEU A 222 6.64 -3.80 -10.67
C LEU A 222 5.49 -3.17 -9.87
N LEU A 223 4.71 -2.31 -10.52
CA LEU A 223 3.56 -1.63 -9.94
C LEU A 223 2.28 -2.14 -10.60
N LEU A 224 1.33 -2.57 -9.79
CA LEU A 224 -0.05 -2.85 -10.20
C LEU A 224 -0.93 -1.68 -9.77
N TYR A 225 -1.51 -0.96 -10.73
CA TYR A 225 -2.40 0.17 -10.47
C TYR A 225 -3.74 -0.05 -11.16
N GLY A 226 -4.85 0.24 -10.47
CA GLY A 226 -6.18 0.16 -11.06
C GLY A 226 -7.30 0.21 -10.05
N ALA A 227 -8.47 -0.27 -10.47
CA ALA A 227 -9.68 -0.34 -9.67
C ALA A 227 -10.39 -1.68 -9.84
N GLY A 228 -11.23 -2.04 -8.87
CA GLY A 228 -12.02 -3.28 -8.88
C GLY A 228 -13.30 -3.22 -9.70
N MET A 229 -13.60 -2.11 -10.38
CA MET A 229 -14.79 -1.93 -11.21
C MET A 229 -14.46 -1.15 -12.48
N SER A 230 -15.07 -1.53 -13.61
CA SER A 230 -14.98 -0.77 -14.88
C SER A 230 -16.10 0.24 -15.05
N ASN A 231 -17.29 -0.07 -14.51
CA ASN A 231 -18.43 0.83 -14.48
C ASN A 231 -18.93 0.94 -13.03
N SER A 232 -18.79 2.13 -12.45
CA SER A 232 -19.15 2.38 -11.06
C SER A 232 -20.65 2.44 -10.81
N ASN A 233 -21.46 2.92 -11.77
CA ASN A 233 -22.91 2.97 -11.63
C ASN A 233 -23.54 1.57 -11.60
N ALA A 234 -23.05 0.69 -12.47
CA ALA A 234 -23.51 -0.70 -12.55
C ALA A 234 -22.78 -1.64 -11.55
N HIS A 235 -21.78 -1.14 -10.83
CA HIS A 235 -20.87 -1.95 -10.01
C HIS A 235 -20.26 -3.13 -10.78
N ALA A 236 -19.87 -2.90 -12.04
CA ALA A 236 -19.44 -3.97 -12.94
C ALA A 236 -17.98 -4.38 -12.67
N PRO A 237 -17.70 -5.60 -12.18
CA PRO A 237 -16.35 -6.07 -11.86
C PRO A 237 -15.68 -6.78 -13.06
N ILE A 238 -16.03 -6.38 -14.27
CA ILE A 238 -15.54 -6.95 -15.54
C ILE A 238 -14.72 -5.91 -16.29
N ASN A 239 -13.82 -6.30 -17.19
CA ASN A 239 -12.99 -5.37 -17.99
C ASN A 239 -12.30 -4.29 -17.14
N LEU A 240 -11.68 -4.73 -16.03
CA LEU A 240 -11.11 -3.85 -15.03
C LEU A 240 -10.03 -2.92 -15.60
N PRO A 241 -9.97 -1.64 -15.18
CA PRO A 241 -8.96 -0.70 -15.63
C PRO A 241 -7.64 -0.94 -14.89
N ILE A 242 -6.85 -1.91 -15.39
CA ILE A 242 -5.59 -2.33 -14.76
C ILE A 242 -4.39 -1.89 -15.60
N MET A 243 -3.37 -1.36 -14.92
CA MET A 243 -2.06 -1.04 -15.48
C MET A 243 -0.97 -1.78 -14.72
N LEU A 244 -0.07 -2.42 -15.48
CA LEU A 244 1.23 -2.85 -14.99
C LEU A 244 2.29 -1.85 -15.44
N VAL A 245 3.08 -1.35 -14.50
CA VAL A 245 4.08 -0.30 -14.74
C VAL A 245 5.39 -0.67 -14.06
N GLY A 246 6.52 -0.54 -14.77
CA GLY A 246 7.85 -0.87 -14.27
C GLY A 246 8.65 -1.72 -15.24
N GLY A 247 9.90 -2.00 -14.92
CA GLY A 247 10.75 -2.91 -15.69
C GLY A 247 10.75 -4.34 -15.15
N ALA A 248 10.35 -4.56 -13.88
CA ALA A 248 10.40 -5.85 -13.20
C ALA A 248 11.75 -6.58 -13.38
N GLY A 249 12.87 -5.84 -13.33
CA GLY A 249 14.21 -6.40 -13.56
C GLY A 249 14.46 -6.87 -14.99
N GLY A 250 13.76 -6.30 -15.97
CA GLY A 250 13.77 -6.75 -17.37
C GLY A 250 12.67 -7.75 -17.73
N GLY A 251 11.85 -8.16 -16.76
CA GLY A 251 10.76 -9.12 -16.95
C GLY A 251 9.49 -8.56 -17.56
N LEU A 252 9.33 -7.24 -17.66
CA LEU A 252 8.14 -6.60 -18.19
C LEU A 252 8.46 -5.76 -19.44
N GLU A 253 7.95 -6.19 -20.59
CA GLU A 253 7.94 -5.36 -21.81
C GLU A 253 6.78 -4.35 -21.74
N GLY A 254 7.09 -3.05 -21.75
CA GLY A 254 6.11 -1.97 -21.70
C GLY A 254 5.46 -1.66 -23.06
N GLY A 255 4.65 -0.60 -23.12
CA GLY A 255 4.09 -0.09 -24.39
C GLY A 255 3.00 -0.96 -25.02
N ARG A 256 2.43 -1.90 -24.26
CA ARG A 256 1.40 -2.84 -24.71
C ARG A 256 0.03 -2.47 -24.16
N HIS A 257 -1.00 -2.66 -24.98
CA HIS A 257 -2.40 -2.70 -24.55
C HIS A 257 -2.94 -4.09 -24.90
N ILE A 258 -3.23 -4.89 -23.88
CA ILE A 258 -3.55 -6.31 -24.03
C ILE A 258 -5.03 -6.51 -23.68
N THR A 259 -5.74 -7.21 -24.55
CA THR A 259 -7.12 -7.62 -24.34
C THR A 259 -7.17 -9.13 -24.27
N TYR A 260 -7.88 -9.65 -23.28
CA TYR A 260 -8.10 -11.08 -23.10
C TYR A 260 -9.54 -11.46 -23.50
N PRO A 261 -9.82 -12.74 -23.76
CA PRO A 261 -11.18 -13.22 -23.94
C PRO A 261 -12.10 -12.80 -22.77
N GLU A 262 -13.39 -12.67 -23.05
CA GLU A 262 -14.39 -12.46 -22.00
C GLU A 262 -14.28 -13.55 -20.92
N ASP A 263 -14.64 -13.18 -19.69
CA ASP A 263 -14.57 -14.04 -18.51
C ASP A 263 -13.17 -14.55 -18.13
N THR A 264 -12.09 -13.97 -18.68
CA THR A 264 -10.73 -14.23 -18.19
C THR A 264 -10.57 -13.69 -16.77
N PRO A 265 -10.30 -14.53 -15.74
CA PRO A 265 -10.18 -14.06 -14.37
C PRO A 265 -9.00 -13.11 -14.18
N MET A 266 -9.23 -11.97 -13.53
CA MET A 266 -8.13 -11.06 -13.17
C MET A 266 -7.12 -11.74 -12.24
N ALA A 267 -7.57 -12.70 -11.42
CA ALA A 267 -6.69 -13.50 -10.59
C ALA A 267 -5.57 -14.22 -11.37
N ASN A 268 -5.76 -14.54 -12.67
CA ASN A 268 -4.70 -15.11 -13.51
C ASN A 268 -3.52 -14.13 -13.72
N LEU A 269 -3.78 -12.81 -13.66
CA LEU A 269 -2.73 -11.79 -13.66
C LEU A 269 -1.93 -11.83 -12.35
N LEU A 270 -2.63 -11.99 -11.21
CA LEU A 270 -1.98 -12.11 -9.91
C LEU A 270 -1.10 -13.36 -9.85
N MET A 271 -1.55 -14.49 -10.42
CA MET A 271 -0.74 -15.70 -10.55
C MET A 271 0.58 -15.41 -11.31
N ALA A 272 0.51 -14.69 -12.43
CA ALA A 272 1.70 -14.32 -13.20
C ALA A 272 2.66 -13.42 -12.41
N ILE A 273 2.12 -12.43 -11.68
CA ILE A 273 2.92 -11.54 -10.82
C ILE A 273 3.59 -12.32 -9.68
N MET A 274 2.88 -13.26 -9.05
CA MET A 274 3.42 -14.03 -7.93
C MET A 274 4.53 -14.98 -8.39
N ASP A 275 4.36 -15.64 -9.53
CA ASP A 275 5.40 -16.46 -10.16
C ASP A 275 6.65 -15.64 -10.48
N ALA A 276 6.46 -14.46 -11.08
CA ALA A 276 7.51 -13.49 -11.37
C ALA A 276 8.31 -13.02 -10.16
N LEU A 277 7.65 -12.91 -9.01
CA LEU A 277 8.29 -12.51 -7.75
C LEU A 277 8.94 -13.70 -7.01
N GLY A 278 8.95 -14.90 -7.61
CA GLY A 278 9.51 -16.11 -7.00
C GLY A 278 8.67 -16.67 -5.86
N VAL A 279 7.37 -16.35 -5.83
CA VAL A 279 6.41 -16.82 -4.82
C VAL A 279 5.31 -17.63 -5.53
N PRO A 280 5.64 -18.82 -6.10
CA PRO A 280 4.66 -19.61 -6.83
C PRO A 280 3.51 -20.01 -5.91
N MET A 281 2.30 -19.91 -6.44
CA MET A 281 1.05 -20.29 -5.77
C MET A 281 0.30 -21.30 -6.61
N ASP A 282 -0.47 -22.18 -5.97
CA ASP A 282 -1.34 -23.11 -6.70
C ASP A 282 -2.60 -22.41 -7.23
N GLN A 283 -3.15 -21.48 -6.45
CA GLN A 283 -4.36 -20.73 -6.78
C GLN A 283 -4.50 -19.48 -5.93
N VAL A 284 -5.00 -18.39 -6.52
CA VAL A 284 -5.52 -17.20 -5.81
C VAL A 284 -6.93 -16.88 -6.31
N GLY A 285 -7.87 -16.61 -5.40
CA GLY A 285 -9.24 -16.26 -5.76
C GLY A 285 -9.88 -17.28 -6.72
N ASP A 286 -10.39 -16.78 -7.85
CA ASP A 286 -11.02 -17.54 -8.93
C ASP A 286 -10.07 -17.89 -10.09
N SER A 287 -8.74 -17.79 -9.87
CA SER A 287 -7.76 -18.14 -10.91
C SER A 287 -7.94 -19.57 -11.40
N ASN A 288 -7.82 -19.71 -12.71
CA ASN A 288 -7.89 -20.98 -13.44
C ASN A 288 -6.73 -21.15 -14.43
N GLY A 289 -5.74 -20.25 -14.36
CA GLY A 289 -4.55 -20.25 -15.19
C GLY A 289 -3.62 -19.10 -14.83
N MET A 290 -2.70 -18.80 -15.74
CA MET A 290 -1.71 -17.74 -15.60
C MET A 290 -1.65 -16.95 -16.91
N LEU A 291 -1.58 -15.62 -16.82
CA LEU A 291 -1.47 -14.77 -18.00
C LEU A 291 -0.02 -14.69 -18.49
N ASP A 292 0.17 -14.79 -19.80
CA ASP A 292 1.46 -14.58 -20.46
C ASP A 292 1.71 -13.08 -20.68
N VAL A 293 2.02 -12.36 -19.60
CA VAL A 293 2.20 -10.90 -19.60
C VAL A 293 3.58 -10.48 -19.12
N LEU A 294 4.25 -11.32 -18.32
CA LEU A 294 5.61 -11.10 -17.85
C LEU A 294 6.55 -12.01 -18.64
N SER A 295 7.38 -11.40 -19.47
CA SER A 295 8.42 -12.07 -20.25
C SER A 295 9.67 -12.20 -19.37
N ILE A 296 9.59 -12.99 -18.32
CA ILE A 296 10.76 -13.28 -17.47
C ILE A 296 11.52 -14.41 -18.14
N ALA A 297 12.67 -14.06 -18.72
CA ALA A 297 13.64 -15.01 -19.22
C ALA A 297 14.54 -15.52 -18.10
#